data_AF-A0A5E5QNU7-F1
#
_entry.id   AF-A0A5E5QNU7-F1
#
_cell.length_a   1.000
_cell.length_b   1.000
_cell.length_c   1.000
_cell.angle_alpha   90.00
_cell.angle_beta   90.00
_cell.angle_gamma   90.00
#
_symmetry.space_group_name_H-M   'P 1'
#
loop_
_entity.id
_entity.type
_entity.pdbx_description
1 polymer ?
#
loop_
_entity_poly.entity_id
_entity_poly.type
_entity_poly.pdbx_seq_one_letter_code
_entity_poly.pdbx_strand_id
1 'polypeptide(L)'
;DWQQTLTIHPNSNRGTENNNQNNFDANGNLLHLDNIANLEWYYNNTLNKLTKADKTTQYNVYDYQGNRVRTVIESNQQVQSQRDYLPSLDLFSTNQAKQQNSTLHIGTHILSESSKDNTQTHYQLNSHLQSNTLELDDKAQTLSYEHYYPYGGTAIIAGKDKTQVQQKRYRYTGKERDDSSGLCYYGARYLAPWLARWISPDSTGVDVGLNLYVYVGNNPLEYIDPTGHGKETPEQEAVEEGAVGGVNNIKSQRPASKEHRIDKDALHNSSKKMAQVQQNIFQLDVFKKLGALESSSRNPTLEEYKRQTIDMKIKQLRDSTEDHIANITQTGVPYPNDFIQFFASKKYEDLVIDTYKVANCSECALIMLNELRKNYPDMTAEYLLTVGSDHAFNLINRDQRTPIFEPEKWNENVLVVDAWAGHVYTKKEFSAVNEKLYYYGINNNITGETQHIIKYVGSGVSYRTYEKNKMNSEVSMF
;
A
#
# COMPACT_ATOMS: atom_id res chain seq x y z
N ASP A 1 -0.28 33.17 -25.75
CA ASP A 1 -0.92 33.40 -24.44
C ASP A 1 -0.78 32.18 -23.56
N TRP A 2 -0.25 32.35 -22.36
CA TRP A 2 -0.06 31.32 -21.32
C TRP A 2 -1.14 31.41 -20.24
N GLN A 3 -2.20 32.20 -20.50
CA GLN A 3 -3.37 32.31 -19.65
C GLN A 3 -4.46 31.40 -20.20
N GLN A 4 -4.98 30.52 -19.35
CA GLN A 4 -6.11 29.67 -19.66
C GLN A 4 -7.29 30.12 -18.82
N THR A 5 -8.40 30.47 -19.49
CA THR A 5 -9.64 30.82 -18.80
C THR A 5 -10.48 29.55 -18.70
N LEU A 6 -10.71 29.10 -17.46
CA LEU A 6 -11.64 28.01 -17.18
C LEU A 6 -12.98 28.61 -16.78
N THR A 7 -14.06 28.04 -17.32
CA THR A 7 -15.39 28.41 -16.84
C THR A 7 -15.80 27.46 -15.72
N ILE A 8 -16.09 28.01 -14.55
CA ILE A 8 -16.60 27.25 -13.42
C ILE A 8 -18.13 27.25 -13.49
N HIS A 9 -18.73 26.09 -13.28
CA HIS A 9 -20.18 25.96 -13.25
C HIS A 9 -20.78 26.81 -12.11
N PRO A 10 -21.88 27.56 -12.32
CA PRO A 10 -22.40 28.50 -11.33
C PRO A 10 -22.82 27.86 -9.99
N ASN A 11 -23.19 26.58 -10.02
CA ASN A 11 -23.69 25.84 -8.85
C ASN A 11 -22.81 24.63 -8.47
N SER A 12 -21.59 24.53 -9.01
CA SER A 12 -20.68 23.39 -8.76
C SER A 12 -19.23 23.82 -8.86
N ASN A 13 -18.34 23.05 -8.26
CA ASN A 13 -16.88 23.21 -8.37
C ASN A 13 -16.30 22.63 -9.69
N ARG A 14 -17.15 22.04 -10.53
CA ARG A 14 -16.82 21.56 -11.88
C ARG A 14 -16.40 22.72 -12.78
N GLY A 15 -15.31 22.54 -13.52
CA GLY A 15 -14.85 23.55 -14.48
C GLY A 15 -14.04 22.95 -15.60
N THR A 16 -14.27 23.47 -16.80
CA THR A 16 -13.73 23.00 -18.08
C THR A 16 -13.41 24.20 -18.98
N GLU A 17 -12.80 23.94 -20.13
CA GLU A 17 -12.49 24.97 -21.14
C GLU A 17 -13.76 25.60 -21.74
N ASN A 18 -14.87 24.87 -21.70
CA ASN A 18 -16.20 25.36 -22.08
C ASN A 18 -17.18 25.26 -20.89
N ASN A 19 -18.27 26.03 -20.88
CA ASN A 19 -19.24 26.06 -19.77
C ASN A 19 -20.39 25.05 -19.96
N ASN A 20 -20.16 23.92 -20.63
CA ASN A 20 -21.23 22.98 -20.93
C ASN A 20 -21.54 22.11 -19.70
N GLN A 21 -22.80 22.15 -19.26
CA GLN A 21 -23.29 21.38 -18.11
C GLN A 21 -23.23 19.87 -18.35
N ASN A 22 -23.21 19.44 -19.61
CA ASN A 22 -23.15 18.03 -20.00
C ASN A 22 -21.74 17.46 -20.08
N ASN A 23 -20.72 18.22 -19.69
CA ASN A 23 -19.34 17.73 -19.69
C ASN A 23 -19.08 16.66 -18.63
N PHE A 24 -19.98 16.50 -17.66
CA PHE A 24 -19.78 15.58 -16.55
C PHE A 24 -20.98 14.63 -16.43
N ASP A 25 -20.74 13.41 -15.96
CA ASP A 25 -21.81 12.50 -15.60
C ASP A 25 -22.49 12.91 -14.26
N ALA A 26 -23.47 12.11 -13.83
CA ALA A 26 -24.18 12.33 -12.58
C ALA A 26 -23.25 12.27 -11.35
N ASN A 27 -22.21 11.45 -11.39
CA ASN A 27 -21.22 11.31 -10.32
C ASN A 27 -20.19 12.44 -10.33
N GLY A 28 -20.08 13.19 -11.44
CA GLY A 28 -19.12 14.27 -11.60
C GLY A 28 -17.83 13.87 -12.31
N ASN A 29 -17.80 12.74 -13.00
CA ASN A 29 -16.65 12.40 -13.83
C ASN A 29 -16.75 13.10 -15.19
N LEU A 30 -15.63 13.62 -15.68
CA LEU A 30 -15.55 14.31 -16.97
C LEU A 30 -15.78 13.32 -18.11
N LEU A 31 -16.67 13.65 -19.04
CA LEU A 31 -17.06 12.82 -20.19
C LEU A 31 -16.31 13.18 -21.47
N HIS A 32 -15.78 14.40 -21.57
CA HIS A 32 -15.17 14.92 -22.79
C HIS A 32 -13.89 15.69 -22.45
N LEU A 33 -12.79 15.32 -23.10
CA LEU A 33 -11.59 16.13 -23.19
C LEU A 33 -11.63 16.85 -24.54
N ASP A 34 -11.80 18.18 -24.51
CA ASP A 34 -11.95 19.00 -25.71
C ASP A 34 -10.80 18.75 -26.71
N ASN A 35 -11.15 18.39 -27.95
CA ASN A 35 -10.22 18.05 -29.04
C ASN A 35 -9.26 16.87 -28.78
N ILE A 36 -9.45 16.12 -27.70
CA ILE A 36 -8.59 14.97 -27.35
C ILE A 36 -9.38 13.67 -27.50
N ALA A 37 -10.41 13.47 -26.66
CA ALA A 37 -11.14 12.21 -26.62
C ALA A 37 -12.42 12.27 -25.77
N ASN A 38 -13.30 11.29 -26.00
CA ASN A 38 -14.43 10.99 -25.12
C ASN A 38 -14.00 9.98 -24.04
N LEU A 39 -14.53 10.16 -22.83
CA LEU A 39 -14.21 9.36 -21.65
C LEU A 39 -15.43 8.55 -21.22
N GLU A 40 -15.20 7.28 -20.89
CA GLU A 40 -16.20 6.42 -20.27
C GLU A 40 -15.64 5.86 -18.96
N TRP A 41 -16.51 5.76 -17.95
CA TRP A 41 -16.14 5.44 -16.58
C TRP A 41 -16.81 4.16 -16.12
N TYR A 42 -16.15 3.43 -15.23
CA TYR A 42 -16.78 2.34 -14.49
C TYR A 42 -17.70 2.89 -13.39
N TYR A 43 -18.56 2.02 -12.86
CA TYR A 43 -19.52 2.37 -11.81
C TYR A 43 -18.87 2.90 -10.52
N ASN A 44 -17.60 2.57 -10.29
CA ASN A 44 -16.78 3.00 -9.15
C ASN A 44 -15.93 4.25 -9.46
N ASN A 45 -16.26 5.02 -10.50
CA ASN A 45 -15.58 6.25 -10.90
C ASN A 45 -14.09 6.09 -11.32
N THR A 46 -13.67 4.89 -11.73
CA THR A 46 -12.37 4.69 -12.40
C THR A 46 -12.53 4.81 -13.92
N LEU A 47 -11.52 5.38 -14.60
CA LEU A 47 -11.60 5.66 -16.04
C LEU A 47 -11.51 4.36 -16.83
N ASN A 48 -12.61 3.90 -17.42
CA ASN A 48 -12.69 2.65 -18.17
C ASN A 48 -11.99 2.76 -19.52
N LYS A 49 -12.44 3.68 -20.37
CA LYS A 49 -11.83 3.84 -21.69
C LYS A 49 -11.89 5.27 -22.20
N LEU A 50 -11.01 5.54 -23.15
CA LEU A 50 -10.84 6.81 -23.83
C LEU A 50 -10.90 6.58 -25.34
N THR A 51 -11.80 7.26 -26.03
CA THR A 51 -12.01 7.11 -27.48
C THR A 51 -11.68 8.42 -28.19
N LYS A 52 -10.66 8.39 -29.05
CA LYS A 52 -10.24 9.53 -29.87
C LYS A 52 -11.09 9.69 -31.12
N ALA A 53 -10.99 10.86 -31.77
CA ALA A 53 -11.72 11.16 -33.01
C ALA A 53 -11.32 10.24 -34.18
N ASP A 54 -10.09 9.74 -34.20
CA ASP A 54 -9.60 8.75 -35.18
C ASP A 54 -10.07 7.31 -34.89
N LYS A 55 -10.96 7.14 -33.89
CA LYS A 55 -11.49 5.86 -33.39
C LYS A 55 -10.46 4.96 -32.69
N THR A 56 -9.27 5.48 -32.40
CA THR A 56 -8.33 4.80 -31.51
C THR A 56 -8.90 4.84 -30.10
N THR A 57 -8.95 3.67 -29.45
CA THR A 57 -9.50 3.51 -28.11
C THR A 57 -8.43 3.01 -27.16
N GLN A 58 -8.22 3.69 -26.04
CA GLN A 58 -7.44 3.17 -24.91
C GLN A 58 -8.41 2.59 -23.88
N TYR A 59 -8.18 1.36 -23.44
CA TYR A 59 -8.84 0.73 -22.30
C TYR A 59 -7.89 0.68 -21.12
N ASN A 60 -8.41 0.94 -19.93
CA ASN A 60 -7.70 0.79 -18.67
C ASN A 60 -8.38 -0.30 -17.84
N VAL A 61 -7.57 -1.25 -17.36
CA VAL A 61 -8.03 -2.34 -16.51
C VAL A 61 -7.42 -2.15 -15.12
N TYR A 62 -8.24 -2.33 -14.10
CA TYR A 62 -7.86 -2.11 -12.71
C TYR A 62 -8.01 -3.40 -11.91
N ASP A 63 -7.21 -3.55 -10.85
CA ASP A 63 -7.40 -4.60 -9.85
C ASP A 63 -8.57 -4.27 -8.90
N TYR A 64 -8.82 -5.15 -7.93
CA TYR A 64 -9.87 -4.98 -6.93
C TYR A 64 -9.63 -3.81 -5.96
N GLN A 65 -8.39 -3.31 -5.88
CA GLN A 65 -8.01 -2.16 -5.05
C GLN A 65 -8.07 -0.83 -5.82
N GLY A 66 -8.36 -0.88 -7.14
CA GLY A 66 -8.42 0.29 -8.00
C GLY A 66 -7.09 0.70 -8.62
N ASN A 67 -6.03 -0.10 -8.51
CA ASN A 67 -4.77 0.17 -9.21
C ASN A 67 -4.87 -0.26 -10.67
N ARG A 68 -4.36 0.57 -11.59
CA ARG A 68 -4.32 0.25 -13.02
C ARG A 68 -3.28 -0.84 -13.25
N VAL A 69 -3.75 -2.04 -13.62
CA VAL A 69 -2.90 -3.21 -13.89
C VAL A 69 -2.67 -3.45 -15.37
N ARG A 70 -3.46 -2.83 -16.25
CA ARG A 70 -3.26 -2.92 -17.70
C ARG A 70 -3.80 -1.72 -18.46
N THR A 71 -3.12 -1.38 -19.55
CA THR A 71 -3.62 -0.48 -20.60
C THR A 71 -3.56 -1.16 -21.96
N VAL A 72 -4.62 -1.05 -22.75
CA VAL A 72 -4.69 -1.61 -24.11
C VAL A 72 -5.07 -0.49 -25.07
N ILE A 73 -4.31 -0.33 -26.15
CA ILE A 73 -4.66 0.56 -27.25
C ILE A 73 -5.17 -0.29 -28.40
N GLU A 74 -6.39 -0.02 -28.84
CA GLU A 74 -7.02 -0.64 -30.00
C GLU A 74 -7.26 0.39 -31.10
N SER A 75 -7.05 -0.04 -32.35
CA SER A 75 -7.46 0.69 -33.54
C SER A 75 -8.00 -0.30 -34.55
N ASN A 76 -9.10 0.04 -35.23
CA ASN A 76 -9.80 -0.84 -36.18
C ASN A 76 -10.14 -2.23 -35.59
N GLN A 77 -10.58 -2.27 -34.32
CA GLN A 77 -10.91 -3.51 -33.59
C GLN A 77 -9.73 -4.50 -33.45
N GLN A 78 -8.51 -4.01 -33.59
CA GLN A 78 -7.30 -4.77 -33.33
C GLN A 78 -6.45 -4.09 -32.27
N VAL A 79 -5.97 -4.87 -31.32
CA VAL A 79 -4.96 -4.43 -30.35
C VAL A 79 -3.74 -3.94 -31.13
N GLN A 80 -3.26 -2.75 -30.80
CA GLN A 80 -2.04 -2.17 -31.38
C GLN A 80 -0.89 -2.24 -30.39
N SER A 81 -1.19 -2.02 -29.11
CA SER A 81 -0.24 -2.20 -28.02
C SER A 81 -0.95 -2.53 -26.72
N GLN A 82 -0.27 -3.25 -25.86
CA GLN A 82 -0.70 -3.55 -24.50
C GLN A 82 0.45 -3.27 -23.54
N ARG A 83 0.10 -2.82 -22.35
CA ARG A 83 1.01 -2.77 -21.21
C ARG A 83 0.39 -3.42 -20.00
N ASP A 84 1.17 -4.27 -19.34
CA ASP A 84 0.88 -4.91 -18.07
C ASP A 84 1.75 -4.29 -16.99
N TYR A 85 1.12 -3.88 -15.89
CA TYR A 85 1.79 -3.29 -14.75
C TYR A 85 1.85 -4.34 -13.64
N LEU A 86 3.07 -4.70 -13.25
CA LEU A 86 3.37 -5.63 -12.18
C LEU A 86 4.16 -4.90 -11.08
N PRO A 87 4.28 -5.46 -9.86
CA PRO A 87 5.14 -4.89 -8.84
C PRO A 87 6.57 -4.69 -9.35
N SER A 88 7.02 -3.44 -9.41
CA SER A 88 8.34 -3.01 -9.90
C SER A 88 8.66 -3.29 -11.37
N LEU A 89 7.73 -3.83 -12.16
CA LEU A 89 7.98 -4.27 -13.54
C LEU A 89 6.82 -3.91 -14.46
N ASP A 90 7.10 -3.21 -15.56
CA ASP A 90 6.15 -3.03 -16.65
C ASP A 90 6.51 -3.95 -17.82
N LEU A 91 5.53 -4.66 -18.37
CA LEU A 91 5.68 -5.43 -19.61
C LEU A 91 4.91 -4.73 -20.73
N PHE A 92 5.62 -4.29 -21.75
CA PHE A 92 5.03 -3.65 -22.93
C PHE A 92 5.11 -4.55 -24.16
N SER A 93 4.04 -4.57 -24.94
CA SER A 93 3.98 -5.30 -26.21
C SER A 93 3.32 -4.44 -27.29
N THR A 94 3.82 -4.53 -28.52
CA THR A 94 3.25 -3.85 -29.69
C THR A 94 3.17 -4.77 -30.91
N ASN A 95 2.08 -4.64 -31.67
CA ASN A 95 1.84 -5.41 -32.87
C ASN A 95 2.60 -4.88 -34.11
N GLN A 96 3.03 -3.61 -34.11
CA GLN A 96 3.74 -3.03 -35.25
C GLN A 96 5.14 -3.64 -35.46
N ALA A 97 5.75 -4.20 -34.41
CA ALA A 97 7.11 -4.76 -34.45
C ALA A 97 7.22 -6.20 -33.88
N LYS A 98 6.11 -6.82 -33.41
CA LYS A 98 6.15 -8.01 -32.53
C LYS A 98 7.17 -7.86 -31.38
N GLN A 99 7.35 -6.63 -30.92
CA GLN A 99 8.39 -6.27 -29.97
C GLN A 99 7.79 -6.31 -28.57
N GLN A 100 8.52 -6.96 -27.66
CA GLN A 100 8.24 -6.97 -26.23
C GLN A 100 9.37 -6.21 -25.54
N ASN A 101 9.00 -5.23 -24.72
CA ASN A 101 9.95 -4.49 -23.90
C ASN A 101 9.57 -4.72 -22.43
N SER A 102 10.55 -5.05 -21.61
CA SER A 102 10.44 -5.09 -20.16
C SER A 102 11.04 -3.80 -19.60
N THR A 103 10.37 -3.21 -18.62
CA THR A 103 10.86 -2.03 -17.92
C THR A 103 10.85 -2.33 -16.43
N LEU A 104 12.03 -2.58 -15.86
CA LEU A 104 12.22 -2.82 -14.44
C LEU A 104 12.55 -1.51 -13.74
N HIS A 105 11.87 -1.26 -12.63
CA HIS A 105 11.97 -0.05 -11.85
C HIS A 105 12.71 -0.34 -10.54
N ILE A 106 13.87 0.27 -10.35
CA ILE A 106 14.73 0.12 -9.16
C ILE A 106 15.05 1.52 -8.64
N GLY A 107 14.17 2.04 -7.80
CA GLY A 107 14.32 3.41 -7.36
C GLY A 107 14.23 4.43 -8.50
N THR A 108 15.04 5.48 -8.46
CA THR A 108 15.13 6.42 -9.59
C THR A 108 15.81 5.84 -10.85
N HIS A 109 16.13 4.53 -10.85
CA HIS A 109 16.72 3.83 -11.97
C HIS A 109 15.65 3.04 -12.72
N ILE A 110 15.57 3.26 -14.02
CA ILE A 110 14.76 2.46 -14.92
C ILE A 110 15.67 1.65 -15.82
N LEU A 111 15.52 0.33 -15.76
CA LEU A 111 16.16 -0.58 -16.69
C LEU A 111 15.14 -0.96 -17.76
N SER A 112 15.36 -0.47 -18.98
CA SER A 112 14.54 -0.81 -20.13
C SER A 112 15.26 -1.82 -21.01
N GLU A 113 14.71 -3.02 -21.10
CA GLU A 113 15.21 -4.09 -21.95
C GLU A 113 14.26 -4.27 -23.15
N SER A 114 14.80 -4.13 -24.36
CA SER A 114 14.05 -4.32 -25.61
C SER A 114 14.41 -5.59 -26.37
N SER A 115 15.56 -6.18 -26.02
CA SER A 115 16.03 -7.51 -26.43
C SER A 115 17.17 -7.94 -25.50
N LYS A 116 17.55 -9.23 -25.52
CA LYS A 116 18.62 -9.79 -24.68
C LYS A 116 19.97 -9.04 -24.78
N ASP A 117 20.21 -8.37 -25.90
CA ASP A 117 21.46 -7.65 -26.18
C ASP A 117 21.29 -6.12 -26.14
N ASN A 118 20.08 -5.62 -25.84
CA ASN A 118 19.76 -4.19 -25.85
C ASN A 118 19.02 -3.77 -24.58
N THR A 119 19.81 -3.61 -23.52
CA THR A 119 19.41 -3.03 -22.23
C THR A 119 19.88 -1.59 -22.17
N GLN A 120 18.96 -0.66 -21.87
CA GLN A 120 19.27 0.74 -21.62
C GLN A 120 18.90 1.09 -20.17
N THR A 121 19.84 1.73 -19.48
CA THR A 121 19.60 2.26 -18.13
C THR A 121 19.25 3.73 -18.23
N HIS A 122 18.22 4.16 -17.50
CA HIS A 122 17.81 5.56 -17.38
C HIS A 122 17.90 5.96 -15.91
N TYR A 123 18.78 6.89 -15.59
CA TYR A 123 18.89 7.51 -14.27
C TYR A 123 18.03 8.78 -14.25
N GLN A 124 17.02 8.81 -13.39
CA GLN A 124 16.10 9.94 -13.29
C GLN A 124 16.56 10.92 -12.21
N LEU A 125 16.74 12.18 -12.58
CA LEU A 125 17.06 13.27 -11.67
C LEU A 125 15.85 14.18 -11.50
N ASN A 126 15.36 14.19 -10.26
CA ASN A 126 14.09 14.80 -9.93
C ASN A 126 14.25 16.20 -9.30
N SER A 127 13.27 17.07 -9.53
CA SER A 127 13.15 18.36 -8.85
C SER A 127 12.75 18.19 -7.38
N HIS A 128 12.61 19.30 -6.64
CA HIS A 128 12.07 19.29 -5.28
C HIS A 128 10.63 18.75 -5.21
N LEU A 129 9.86 18.84 -6.30
CA LEU A 129 8.51 18.25 -6.42
C LEU A 129 8.53 16.81 -6.94
N GLN A 130 9.69 16.14 -6.91
CA GLN A 130 9.89 14.80 -7.48
C GLN A 130 9.58 14.70 -8.99
N SER A 131 9.55 15.82 -9.71
CA SER A 131 9.31 15.81 -11.17
C SER A 131 10.61 15.45 -11.89
N ASN A 132 10.57 14.52 -12.83
CA ASN A 132 11.74 14.05 -13.56
C ASN A 132 12.24 15.12 -14.54
N THR A 133 13.30 15.83 -14.17
CA THR A 133 13.83 16.96 -14.94
C THR A 133 14.92 16.58 -15.94
N LEU A 134 15.64 15.50 -15.68
CA LEU A 134 16.79 15.07 -16.47
C LEU A 134 16.93 13.55 -16.39
N GLU A 135 17.11 12.91 -17.54
CA GLU A 135 17.44 11.49 -17.64
C GLU A 135 18.83 11.30 -18.22
N LEU A 136 19.63 10.45 -17.57
CA LEU A 136 20.98 10.09 -18.01
C LEU A 136 21.08 8.61 -18.35
N ASP A 137 22.01 8.25 -19.23
CA ASP A 137 22.42 6.85 -19.44
C ASP A 137 23.48 6.39 -18.43
N ASP A 138 23.93 5.13 -18.58
CA ASP A 138 24.98 4.49 -17.78
C ASP A 138 26.36 5.17 -17.88
N LYS A 139 26.54 6.07 -18.84
CA LYS A 139 27.76 6.88 -19.06
C LYS A 139 27.55 8.34 -18.68
N ALA A 140 26.47 8.63 -17.95
CA ALA A 140 26.06 9.97 -17.54
C ALA A 140 25.82 10.94 -18.71
N GLN A 141 25.48 10.43 -19.90
CA GLN A 141 25.08 11.25 -21.03
C GLN A 141 23.59 11.59 -20.94
N THR A 142 23.24 12.83 -21.25
CA THR A 142 21.84 13.28 -21.28
C THR A 142 21.04 12.57 -22.36
N LEU A 143 20.01 11.84 -21.92
CA LEU A 143 18.97 11.23 -22.75
C LEU A 143 17.85 12.23 -23.01
N SER A 144 17.27 12.77 -21.94
CA SER A 144 16.16 13.72 -22.01
C SER A 144 16.27 14.78 -20.91
N TYR A 145 15.71 15.96 -21.18
CA TYR A 145 15.58 17.07 -20.25
C TYR A 145 14.17 17.63 -20.38
N GLU A 146 13.49 17.87 -19.27
CA GLU A 146 12.10 18.36 -19.26
C GLU A 146 11.86 19.35 -18.11
N HIS A 147 11.22 20.47 -18.42
CA HIS A 147 10.77 21.47 -17.46
C HIS A 147 9.24 21.61 -17.52
N TYR A 148 8.65 21.89 -16.37
CA TYR A 148 7.20 21.90 -16.18
C TYR A 148 6.69 23.27 -15.75
N TYR A 149 5.50 23.63 -16.22
CA TYR A 149 4.65 24.64 -15.61
C TYR A 149 4.17 24.18 -14.23
N PRO A 150 3.70 25.10 -13.36
CA PRO A 150 3.33 24.77 -11.99
C PRO A 150 2.32 23.62 -11.85
N TYR A 151 1.40 23.44 -12.80
CA TYR A 151 0.38 22.38 -12.73
C TYR A 151 0.73 21.13 -13.55
N GLY A 152 1.98 20.98 -13.98
CA GLY A 152 2.49 19.78 -14.64
C GLY A 152 2.44 19.77 -16.17
N GLY A 153 1.98 20.85 -16.79
CA GLY A 153 2.12 21.03 -18.24
C GLY A 153 3.60 21.11 -18.62
N THR A 154 4.02 20.45 -19.69
CA THR A 154 5.41 20.53 -20.17
C THR A 154 5.68 21.91 -20.75
N ALA A 155 6.61 22.65 -20.15
CA ALA A 155 7.07 23.94 -20.65
C ALA A 155 8.17 23.78 -21.71
N ILE A 156 9.14 22.90 -21.45
CA ILE A 156 10.25 22.58 -22.34
C ILE A 156 10.51 21.08 -22.26
N ILE A 157 10.76 20.44 -23.39
CA ILE A 157 11.29 19.08 -23.45
C ILE A 157 12.32 18.98 -24.57
N ALA A 158 13.48 18.38 -24.30
CA ALA A 158 14.58 18.26 -25.25
C ALA A 158 15.39 16.98 -25.01
N GLY A 159 16.09 16.53 -26.04
CA GLY A 159 17.01 15.40 -25.99
C GLY A 159 17.66 15.17 -27.35
N LYS A 160 18.74 14.38 -27.40
CA LYS A 160 19.48 14.13 -28.65
C LYS A 160 18.68 13.29 -29.64
N ASP A 161 17.86 12.37 -29.12
CA ASP A 161 17.00 11.48 -29.91
C ASP A 161 15.53 11.72 -29.56
N LYS A 162 14.74 12.12 -30.57
CA LYS A 162 13.31 12.38 -30.41
C LYS A 162 12.54 11.12 -29.99
N THR A 163 12.94 9.94 -30.46
CA THR A 163 12.27 8.67 -30.13
C THR A 163 12.48 8.30 -28.66
N GLN A 164 13.71 8.46 -28.15
CA GLN A 164 14.00 8.25 -26.73
C GLN A 164 13.25 9.25 -25.84
N VAL A 165 13.20 10.52 -26.25
CA VAL A 165 12.43 11.54 -25.52
C VAL A 165 10.93 11.21 -25.47
N GLN A 166 10.36 10.66 -26.55
CA GLN A 166 8.96 10.23 -26.59
C GLN A 166 8.68 9.00 -25.72
N GLN A 167 9.67 8.14 -25.48
CA GLN A 167 9.53 6.97 -24.61
C GLN A 167 9.50 7.31 -23.11
N LYS A 168 9.77 8.58 -22.74
CA LYS A 168 9.70 9.04 -21.35
C LYS A 168 8.26 9.06 -20.84
N ARG A 169 7.97 8.18 -19.89
CA ARG A 169 6.62 8.01 -19.31
C ARG A 169 6.41 8.74 -17.99
N TYR A 170 7.40 8.69 -17.11
CA TYR A 170 7.34 9.28 -15.77
C TYR A 170 7.89 10.69 -15.79
N ARG A 171 7.02 11.64 -15.48
CA ARG A 171 7.25 13.06 -15.77
C ARG A 171 7.02 13.91 -14.53
N TYR A 172 5.87 14.58 -14.47
CA TYR A 172 5.51 15.50 -13.40
C TYR A 172 5.21 14.73 -12.11
N THR A 173 5.84 15.14 -11.01
CA THR A 173 5.73 14.54 -9.66
C THR A 173 5.87 13.01 -9.62
N GLY A 174 6.77 12.48 -10.46
CA GLY A 174 7.00 11.03 -10.58
C GLY A 174 5.85 10.23 -11.20
N LYS A 175 4.79 10.89 -11.70
CA LYS A 175 3.61 10.20 -12.24
C LYS A 175 3.73 9.92 -13.73
N GLU A 176 3.08 8.83 -14.12
CA GLU A 176 2.96 8.46 -15.51
C GLU A 176 2.06 9.45 -16.24
N ARG A 177 2.50 9.92 -17.41
CA ARG A 177 1.66 10.68 -18.33
C ARG A 177 1.25 9.80 -19.51
N ASP A 178 -0.06 9.60 -19.68
CA ASP A 178 -0.60 8.80 -20.77
C ASP A 178 -0.42 9.54 -22.11
N ASP A 179 0.35 8.97 -23.03
CA ASP A 179 0.58 9.58 -24.36
C ASP A 179 -0.70 9.74 -25.19
N SER A 180 -1.72 8.92 -24.92
CA SER A 180 -2.98 8.97 -25.65
C SER A 180 -3.80 10.21 -25.32
N SER A 181 -3.72 10.69 -24.08
CA SER A 181 -4.65 11.67 -23.51
C SER A 181 -3.95 12.92 -22.98
N GLY A 182 -2.68 12.78 -22.62
CA GLY A 182 -1.92 13.78 -21.87
C GLY A 182 -2.22 13.81 -20.38
N LEU A 183 -3.20 13.03 -19.90
CA LEU A 183 -3.56 12.94 -18.48
C LEU A 183 -2.42 12.30 -17.69
N CYS A 184 -2.23 12.75 -16.45
CA CYS A 184 -1.31 12.11 -15.52
C CYS A 184 -2.08 11.17 -14.61
N TYR A 185 -1.65 9.90 -14.52
CA TYR A 185 -2.27 8.89 -13.67
C TYR A 185 -1.66 8.89 -12.26
N TYR A 186 -2.50 9.08 -11.24
CA TYR A 186 -2.07 9.22 -9.84
C TYR A 186 -2.45 8.03 -8.94
N GLY A 187 -3.03 6.96 -9.49
CA GLY A 187 -3.59 5.86 -8.71
C GLY A 187 -5.11 5.97 -8.66
N ALA A 188 -5.62 6.86 -7.81
CA ALA A 188 -7.06 7.03 -7.63
C ALA A 188 -7.74 7.91 -8.68
N ARG A 189 -7.02 8.92 -9.18
CA ARG A 189 -7.56 9.93 -10.10
C ARG A 189 -6.58 10.26 -11.23
N TYR A 190 -7.11 10.95 -12.23
CA TYR A 190 -6.33 11.47 -13.35
C TYR A 190 -6.29 13.00 -13.28
N LEU A 191 -5.09 13.56 -13.27
CA LEU A 191 -4.88 15.00 -13.35
C LEU A 191 -4.87 15.40 -14.83
N ALA A 192 -5.57 16.48 -15.18
CA ALA A 192 -5.41 17.16 -16.46
C ALA A 192 -4.53 18.40 -16.25
N PRO A 193 -3.22 18.35 -16.59
CA PRO A 193 -2.30 19.45 -16.28
C PRO A 193 -2.70 20.79 -16.91
N TRP A 194 -3.33 20.77 -18.08
CA TRP A 194 -3.83 21.98 -18.74
C TRP A 194 -5.06 22.57 -18.05
N LEU A 195 -5.90 21.75 -17.42
CA LEU A 195 -7.04 22.24 -16.63
C LEU A 195 -6.64 22.63 -15.20
N ALA A 196 -5.42 22.33 -14.78
CA ALA A 196 -4.92 22.54 -13.42
C ALA A 196 -5.79 21.87 -12.33
N ARG A 197 -6.46 20.76 -12.66
CA ARG A 197 -7.45 20.10 -11.79
C ARG A 197 -7.65 18.62 -12.13
N TRP A 198 -8.21 17.89 -11.17
CA TRP A 198 -8.67 16.52 -11.37
C TRP A 198 -9.85 16.46 -12.34
N ILE A 199 -9.97 15.36 -13.09
CA ILE A 199 -11.09 15.14 -14.02
C ILE A 199 -12.25 14.34 -13.41
N SER A 200 -12.09 13.89 -12.17
CA SER A 200 -13.11 13.21 -11.37
C SER A 200 -13.06 13.74 -9.92
N PRO A 201 -14.18 13.71 -9.19
CA PRO A 201 -14.23 14.20 -7.82
C PRO A 201 -13.38 13.31 -6.89
N ASP A 202 -12.87 13.91 -5.81
CA ASP A 202 -12.25 13.18 -4.72
C ASP A 202 -13.23 12.17 -4.08
N SER A 203 -12.85 10.90 -4.04
CA SER A 203 -13.66 9.85 -3.41
C SER A 203 -13.61 9.88 -1.89
N THR A 204 -12.65 10.59 -1.28
CA THR A 204 -12.60 10.82 0.17
C THR A 204 -13.66 11.83 0.64
N GLY A 205 -14.29 12.55 -0.29
CA GLY A 205 -15.38 13.47 0.00
C GLY A 205 -14.92 14.80 0.58
N VAL A 206 -15.73 15.41 1.45
CA VAL A 206 -15.52 16.78 1.94
C VAL A 206 -14.39 16.94 2.96
N ASP A 207 -13.80 15.82 3.41
CA ASP A 207 -12.72 15.81 4.41
C ASP A 207 -11.44 16.50 3.90
N VAL A 208 -11.25 16.59 2.58
CA VAL A 208 -10.17 17.34 1.92
C VAL A 208 -10.56 18.78 1.52
N GLY A 209 -11.82 19.15 1.73
CA GLY A 209 -12.39 20.46 1.42
C GLY A 209 -13.62 20.39 0.49
N LEU A 210 -14.32 21.53 0.35
CA LEU A 210 -15.55 21.63 -0.46
C LEU A 210 -15.30 21.56 -1.98
N ASN A 211 -14.05 21.73 -2.43
CA ASN A 211 -13.70 21.60 -3.83
C ASN A 211 -13.05 20.23 -4.11
N LEU A 212 -13.85 19.29 -4.61
CA LEU A 212 -13.42 17.91 -4.87
C LEU A 212 -12.52 17.75 -6.10
N TYR A 213 -12.30 18.81 -6.89
CA TYR A 213 -11.49 18.78 -8.11
C TYR A 213 -10.16 19.52 -7.94
N VAL A 214 -9.92 20.14 -6.77
CA VAL A 214 -8.74 20.96 -6.55
C VAL A 214 -7.48 20.09 -6.54
N TYR A 215 -6.47 20.48 -7.33
CA TYR A 215 -5.15 19.87 -7.24
C TYR A 215 -4.36 20.59 -6.15
N VAL A 216 -3.94 19.84 -5.13
CA VAL A 216 -3.03 20.25 -4.04
C VAL A 216 -3.32 21.61 -3.38
N GLY A 217 -4.60 21.97 -3.28
CA GLY A 217 -5.04 23.24 -2.69
C GLY A 217 -4.56 24.48 -3.46
N ASN A 218 -4.40 24.36 -4.79
CA ASN A 218 -3.92 25.41 -5.68
C ASN A 218 -2.49 25.92 -5.39
N ASN A 219 -1.66 25.13 -4.69
CA ASN A 219 -0.26 25.46 -4.45
C ASN A 219 0.67 24.31 -4.89
N PRO A 220 0.77 24.06 -6.21
CA PRO A 220 1.56 22.95 -6.75
C PRO A 220 3.07 23.24 -6.82
N LEU A 221 3.50 24.43 -6.39
CA LEU A 221 4.91 24.77 -6.24
C LEU A 221 5.50 24.23 -4.92
N GLU A 222 4.63 23.99 -3.94
CA GLU A 222 4.98 23.52 -2.60
C GLU A 222 4.56 22.07 -2.36
N TYR A 223 3.41 21.66 -2.91
CA TYR A 223 2.80 20.38 -2.60
C TYR A 223 2.67 19.46 -3.82
N ILE A 224 2.70 18.15 -3.55
CA ILE A 224 2.41 17.07 -4.48
C ILE A 224 1.22 16.25 -3.98
N ASP A 225 0.61 15.43 -4.82
CA ASP A 225 -0.36 14.41 -4.40
C ASP A 225 0.18 13.04 -4.81
N PRO A 226 0.61 12.16 -3.89
CA PRO A 226 1.20 10.88 -4.29
C PRO A 226 0.18 9.82 -4.72
N THR A 227 -1.10 9.93 -4.34
CA THR A 227 -2.10 8.84 -4.49
C THR A 227 -3.35 9.26 -5.25
N GLY A 228 -3.49 10.56 -5.52
CA GLY A 228 -4.71 11.16 -6.00
C GLY A 228 -5.78 11.31 -4.92
N HIS A 229 -5.44 11.29 -3.63
CA HIS A 229 -6.40 11.46 -2.51
C HIS A 229 -6.05 12.60 -1.55
N GLY A 230 -4.89 13.23 -1.70
CA GLY A 230 -4.44 14.19 -0.70
C GLY A 230 -3.09 14.78 -1.02
N LYS A 231 -2.92 16.05 -0.65
CA LYS A 231 -1.68 16.77 -0.83
C LYS A 231 -0.68 16.50 0.29
N GLU A 232 0.58 16.45 -0.07
CA GLU A 232 1.72 16.25 0.83
C GLU A 232 2.85 17.22 0.45
N THR A 233 3.73 17.53 1.39
CA THR A 233 4.95 18.28 1.08
C THR A 233 6.00 17.27 0.61
N PRO A 234 6.70 17.48 -0.51
CA PRO A 234 7.76 16.58 -0.92
C PRO A 234 8.89 16.59 0.12
N GLU A 235 9.23 15.42 0.65
CA GLU A 235 10.44 15.24 1.44
C GLU A 235 11.62 15.00 0.47
N GLN A 236 12.65 15.86 0.47
CA GLN A 236 13.91 15.60 -0.23
C GLN A 236 14.75 14.62 0.60
N GLU A 237 14.34 13.35 0.60
CA GLU A 237 15.24 12.25 0.91
C GLU A 237 15.66 11.60 -0.41
N ALA A 238 16.90 11.11 -0.51
CA ALA A 238 17.34 10.28 -1.63
C ALA A 238 16.61 8.94 -1.57
N VAL A 239 15.34 8.93 -2.01
CA VAL A 239 14.50 7.74 -1.99
C VAL A 239 14.63 7.04 -3.34
N GLU A 240 15.16 5.83 -3.27
CA GLU A 240 15.05 4.80 -4.30
C GLU A 240 13.57 4.40 -4.48
N GLU A 241 12.74 5.28 -5.05
CA GLU A 241 11.40 4.91 -5.54
C GLU A 241 11.35 4.78 -7.06
N GLY A 242 11.17 3.52 -7.48
CA GLY A 242 10.89 3.03 -8.81
C GLY A 242 9.77 3.82 -9.43
N ALA A 243 9.99 4.46 -10.57
CA ALA A 243 8.94 5.08 -11.32
C ALA A 243 8.02 3.99 -11.94
N VAL A 244 7.20 3.29 -11.14
CA VAL A 244 6.17 2.36 -11.64
C VAL A 244 4.82 3.08 -11.57
N GLY A 245 4.22 3.30 -12.72
CA GLY A 245 2.90 3.85 -12.88
C GLY A 245 1.92 2.75 -12.55
N GLY A 246 1.38 2.77 -11.34
CA GLY A 246 0.36 1.82 -10.93
C GLY A 246 0.81 0.76 -9.93
N VAL A 247 1.57 1.13 -8.90
CA VAL A 247 1.49 0.45 -7.59
C VAL A 247 1.67 1.50 -6.50
N ASN A 248 0.60 2.21 -6.15
CA ASN A 248 0.59 3.08 -4.97
C ASN A 248 -0.54 2.64 -4.03
N ASN A 249 -0.30 1.57 -3.29
CA ASN A 249 -1.01 1.28 -2.04
C ASN A 249 -0.06 0.76 -0.96
N ILE A 250 1.17 1.30 -0.91
CA ILE A 250 2.00 1.25 0.30
C ILE A 250 2.27 2.69 0.71
N LYS A 251 1.42 3.17 1.59
CA LYS A 251 1.70 4.33 2.42
C LYS A 251 3.03 4.02 3.15
N SER A 252 4.08 4.81 2.89
CA SER A 252 5.30 4.92 3.70
C SER A 252 5.23 6.27 4.44
N GLN A 253 5.46 6.27 5.75
CA GLN A 253 5.60 7.46 6.59
C GLN A 253 6.89 7.19 7.34
N ARG A 254 7.89 8.02 7.11
CA ARG A 254 8.75 8.45 8.20
C ARG A 254 8.52 9.94 8.42
N PRO A 255 8.46 10.41 9.67
CA PRO A 255 8.17 11.80 9.98
C PRO A 255 9.47 12.60 10.07
N ALA A 256 9.51 13.82 9.52
CA ALA A 256 10.55 14.80 9.86
C ALA A 256 9.96 16.11 10.45
N SER A 257 10.20 16.26 11.75
CA SER A 257 10.29 17.48 12.58
C SER A 257 9.89 18.85 12.00
N LYS A 258 8.79 19.45 12.51
CA LYS A 258 8.84 20.55 13.51
C LYS A 258 7.44 21.02 13.95
N GLU A 259 7.31 21.13 15.28
CA GLU A 259 6.30 21.83 16.09
C GLU A 259 4.81 21.67 15.72
N HIS A 260 4.27 20.53 16.11
CA HIS A 260 2.83 20.36 16.31
C HIS A 260 2.31 21.32 17.40
N ARG A 261 1.44 22.26 17.03
CA ARG A 261 0.33 22.61 17.93
C ARG A 261 -0.69 21.49 17.77
N ILE A 262 -0.54 20.47 18.62
CA ILE A 262 -1.50 19.38 18.78
C ILE A 262 -2.85 20.02 19.05
N ASP A 263 -3.82 19.78 18.15
CA ASP A 263 -5.23 19.94 18.50
C ASP A 263 -5.53 18.93 19.62
N LYS A 264 -5.47 19.43 20.85
CA LYS A 264 -5.57 18.61 22.06
C LYS A 264 -6.88 17.83 22.09
N ASP A 265 -7.93 18.32 21.43
CA ASP A 265 -9.24 17.71 21.46
C ASP A 265 -9.31 16.48 20.53
N ALA A 266 -8.70 16.52 19.35
CA ALA A 266 -8.60 15.37 18.44
C ALA A 266 -7.73 14.24 19.02
N LEU A 267 -6.58 14.58 19.62
CA LEU A 267 -5.71 13.60 20.28
C LEU A 267 -6.41 13.02 21.52
N HIS A 268 -7.10 13.84 22.31
CA HIS A 268 -7.84 13.39 23.49
C HIS A 268 -8.99 12.44 23.14
N ASN A 269 -9.72 12.72 22.05
CA ASN A 269 -10.79 11.84 21.55
C ASN A 269 -10.26 10.52 20.99
N SER A 270 -9.13 10.55 20.27
CA SER A 270 -8.45 9.34 19.80
C SER A 270 -7.95 8.47 20.96
N SER A 271 -7.32 9.08 21.97
CA SER A 271 -6.87 8.35 23.17
C SER A 271 -8.03 7.73 23.94
N LYS A 272 -9.19 8.40 24.03
CA LYS A 272 -10.41 7.81 24.63
C LYS A 272 -10.93 6.61 23.85
N LYS A 273 -10.95 6.69 22.51
CA LYS A 273 -11.34 5.58 21.65
C LYS A 273 -10.44 4.37 21.86
N MET A 274 -9.12 4.57 21.97
CA MET A 274 -8.16 3.48 22.18
C MET A 274 -8.21 2.88 23.58
N ALA A 275 -8.45 3.69 24.61
CA ALA A 275 -8.72 3.17 25.95
C ALA A 275 -9.98 2.27 25.96
N GLN A 276 -11.03 2.64 25.22
CA GLN A 276 -12.23 1.80 25.10
C GLN A 276 -11.95 0.49 24.37
N VAL A 277 -11.19 0.51 23.28
CA VAL A 277 -10.79 -0.71 22.56
C VAL A 277 -9.95 -1.62 23.46
N GLN A 278 -8.99 -1.07 24.19
CA GLN A 278 -8.20 -1.81 25.17
C GLN A 278 -9.09 -2.52 26.20
N GLN A 279 -10.05 -1.80 26.80
CA GLN A 279 -11.01 -2.37 27.75
C GLN A 279 -11.92 -3.43 27.12
N ASN A 280 -12.38 -3.21 25.89
CA ASN A 280 -13.21 -4.18 25.18
C ASN A 280 -12.44 -5.48 24.89
N ILE A 281 -11.15 -5.40 24.52
CA ILE A 281 -10.31 -6.59 24.31
C ILE A 281 -10.18 -7.40 25.61
N PHE A 282 -9.98 -6.74 26.77
CA PHE A 282 -9.98 -7.42 28.06
C PHE A 282 -11.28 -8.15 28.38
N GLN A 283 -12.41 -7.72 27.80
CA GLN A 283 -13.71 -8.36 28.02
C GLN A 283 -14.00 -9.51 27.06
N LEU A 284 -13.23 -9.69 25.98
CA LEU A 284 -13.43 -10.79 25.03
C LEU A 284 -13.25 -12.14 25.73
N ASP A 285 -14.22 -13.04 25.54
CA ASP A 285 -14.20 -14.38 26.12
C ASP A 285 -13.00 -15.20 25.62
N VAL A 286 -12.71 -15.10 24.32
CA VAL A 286 -11.52 -15.72 23.70
C VAL A 286 -10.23 -15.22 24.36
N PHE A 287 -10.08 -13.91 24.58
CA PHE A 287 -8.87 -13.35 25.21
C PHE A 287 -8.67 -13.89 26.64
N LYS A 288 -9.74 -13.92 27.43
CA LYS A 288 -9.72 -14.48 28.80
C LYS A 288 -9.36 -15.96 28.81
N LYS A 289 -9.93 -16.75 27.89
CA LYS A 289 -9.65 -18.18 27.74
C LYS A 289 -8.19 -18.43 27.37
N LEU A 290 -7.65 -17.72 26.38
CA LEU A 290 -6.25 -17.85 25.94
C LEU A 290 -5.25 -17.52 27.07
N GLY A 291 -5.52 -16.47 27.85
CA GLY A 291 -4.72 -16.10 29.01
C GLY A 291 -4.79 -17.10 30.17
N ALA A 292 -5.78 -17.99 30.18
CA ALA A 292 -5.97 -19.03 31.20
C ALA A 292 -5.43 -20.41 30.77
N LEU A 293 -5.06 -20.61 29.50
CA LEU A 293 -4.55 -21.89 29.01
C LEU A 293 -3.23 -22.29 29.67
N GLU A 294 -3.03 -23.61 29.83
CA GLU A 294 -1.76 -24.17 30.27
C GLU A 294 -0.66 -23.89 29.22
N SER A 295 0.49 -23.38 29.68
CA SER A 295 1.65 -23.08 28.84
C SER A 295 2.93 -23.35 29.63
N SER A 296 3.78 -24.22 29.09
CA SER A 296 5.05 -24.59 29.70
C SER A 296 6.07 -23.45 29.66
N SER A 297 5.96 -22.53 28.70
CA SER A 297 6.83 -21.37 28.56
C SER A 297 6.41 -20.18 29.44
N ARG A 298 5.15 -20.13 29.90
CA ARG A 298 4.60 -19.00 30.68
C ARG A 298 5.02 -18.98 32.13
N ASN A 299 5.22 -20.16 32.71
CA ASN A 299 5.61 -20.27 34.10
C ASN A 299 6.98 -20.96 34.22
N PRO A 300 8.07 -20.18 34.30
CA PRO A 300 9.42 -20.73 34.41
C PRO A 300 9.64 -21.50 35.73
N THR A 301 8.76 -21.32 36.73
CA THR A 301 8.82 -22.00 38.04
C THR A 301 7.95 -23.26 38.12
N LEU A 302 7.32 -23.66 37.01
CA LEU A 302 6.48 -24.85 36.97
C LEU A 302 7.31 -26.12 37.25
N GLU A 303 6.79 -27.00 38.11
CA GLU A 303 7.37 -28.31 38.41
C GLU A 303 7.66 -29.10 37.13
N GLU A 304 8.84 -29.72 37.05
CA GLU A 304 9.36 -30.38 35.86
C GLU A 304 8.37 -31.41 35.27
N TYR A 305 7.74 -32.22 36.13
CA TYR A 305 6.75 -33.22 35.71
C TYR A 305 5.51 -32.58 35.03
N LYS A 306 5.01 -31.47 35.59
CA LYS A 306 3.88 -30.74 35.01
C LYS A 306 4.28 -30.07 33.70
N ARG A 307 5.51 -29.55 33.61
CA ARG A 307 6.04 -28.95 32.38
C ARG A 307 6.12 -29.98 31.25
N GLN A 308 6.70 -31.14 31.51
CA GLN A 308 6.79 -32.24 30.55
C GLN A 308 5.40 -32.69 30.06
N THR A 309 4.43 -32.77 30.97
CA THR A 309 3.04 -33.11 30.62
C THR A 309 2.42 -32.06 29.69
N ILE A 310 2.64 -30.78 29.95
CA ILE A 310 2.16 -29.68 29.09
C ILE A 310 2.88 -29.69 27.74
N ASP A 311 4.19 -29.89 27.72
CA ASP A 311 4.98 -30.00 26.47
C ASP A 311 4.49 -31.16 25.58
N MET A 312 4.14 -32.30 26.19
CA MET A 312 3.54 -33.43 25.47
C MET A 312 2.19 -33.06 24.85
N LYS A 313 1.31 -32.36 25.56
CA LYS A 313 0.03 -31.89 25.01
C LYS A 313 0.23 -30.88 23.88
N ILE A 314 1.20 -29.96 24.02
CA ILE A 314 1.54 -28.99 22.98
C ILE A 314 2.06 -29.71 21.73
N LYS A 315 2.89 -30.74 21.89
CA LYS A 315 3.35 -31.57 20.79
C LYS A 315 2.17 -32.25 20.09
N GLN A 316 1.25 -32.87 20.84
CA GLN A 316 0.07 -33.51 20.26
C GLN A 316 -0.83 -32.53 19.48
N LEU A 317 -1.00 -31.30 19.99
CA LEU A 317 -1.71 -30.23 19.29
C LEU A 317 -1.02 -29.88 17.96
N ARG A 318 0.31 -29.79 17.95
CA ARG A 318 1.11 -29.46 16.74
C ARG A 318 1.09 -30.60 15.73
N ASP A 319 1.27 -31.84 16.17
CA ASP A 319 1.14 -33.03 15.32
C ASP A 319 -0.25 -33.06 14.65
N SER A 320 -1.31 -32.83 15.43
CA SER A 320 -2.69 -32.74 14.89
C SER A 320 -2.85 -31.58 13.89
N THR A 321 -2.20 -30.45 14.13
CA THR A 321 -2.23 -29.29 13.24
C THR A 321 -1.53 -29.58 11.91
N GLU A 322 -0.36 -30.20 11.95
CA GLU A 322 0.40 -30.60 10.76
C GLU A 322 -0.39 -31.58 9.88
N ASP A 323 -1.02 -32.59 10.49
CA ASP A 323 -1.90 -33.52 9.76
C ASP A 323 -3.05 -32.79 9.04
N HIS A 324 -3.63 -31.78 9.68
CA HIS A 324 -4.72 -30.99 9.08
C HIS A 324 -4.24 -30.09 7.94
N ILE A 325 -3.09 -29.43 8.09
CA ILE A 325 -2.52 -28.60 7.04
C ILE A 325 -2.14 -29.46 5.84
N ALA A 326 -1.47 -30.60 6.05
CA ALA A 326 -1.09 -31.53 4.98
C ALA A 326 -2.29 -32.01 4.16
N ASN A 327 -3.45 -32.23 4.80
CA ASN A 327 -4.70 -32.55 4.12
C ASN A 327 -5.24 -31.39 3.26
N ILE A 328 -5.07 -30.13 3.69
CA ILE A 328 -5.47 -28.95 2.91
C ILE A 328 -4.49 -28.73 1.74
N THR A 329 -3.18 -28.91 1.94
CA THR A 329 -2.20 -28.76 0.86
C THR A 329 -2.46 -29.74 -0.29
N GLN A 330 -2.95 -30.95 0.01
CA GLN A 330 -3.36 -31.94 -1.00
C GLN A 330 -4.51 -31.46 -1.89
N THR A 331 -5.28 -30.45 -1.49
CA THR A 331 -6.34 -29.86 -2.33
C THR A 331 -5.82 -28.81 -3.31
N GLY A 332 -4.50 -28.62 -3.42
CA GLY A 332 -3.87 -27.70 -4.38
C GLY A 332 -3.80 -26.24 -3.92
N VAL A 333 -4.08 -25.95 -2.64
CA VAL A 333 -3.88 -24.62 -2.06
C VAL A 333 -2.40 -24.45 -1.74
N PRO A 334 -1.69 -23.46 -2.32
CA PRO A 334 -0.27 -23.28 -2.04
C PRO A 334 -0.04 -22.67 -0.65
N TYR A 335 0.96 -23.17 0.07
CA TYR A 335 1.51 -22.46 1.23
C TYR A 335 1.98 -21.07 0.79
N PRO A 336 1.69 -20.00 1.57
CA PRO A 336 1.16 -19.94 2.94
C PRO A 336 -0.38 -19.82 3.09
N ASN A 337 -1.18 -19.95 2.03
CA ASN A 337 -2.64 -19.74 2.11
C ASN A 337 -3.37 -20.80 2.96
N ASP A 338 -2.96 -22.06 2.86
CA ASP A 338 -3.52 -23.18 3.62
C ASP A 338 -3.25 -23.05 5.13
N PHE A 339 -2.03 -22.64 5.49
CA PHE A 339 -1.63 -22.29 6.85
C PHE A 339 -2.57 -21.23 7.42
N ILE A 340 -2.67 -20.05 6.81
CA ILE A 340 -3.51 -18.97 7.35
C ILE A 340 -4.99 -19.38 7.42
N GLN A 341 -5.49 -20.10 6.41
CA GLN A 341 -6.89 -20.55 6.40
C GLN A 341 -7.20 -21.50 7.56
N PHE A 342 -6.30 -22.44 7.87
CA PHE A 342 -6.49 -23.37 8.98
C PHE A 342 -6.43 -22.65 10.33
N PHE A 343 -5.42 -21.83 10.57
CA PHE A 343 -5.26 -21.10 11.83
C PHE A 343 -6.34 -20.03 12.06
N ALA A 344 -7.02 -19.57 11.01
CA ALA A 344 -8.20 -18.71 11.09
C ALA A 344 -9.52 -19.48 11.32
N SER A 345 -9.50 -20.81 11.27
CA SER A 345 -10.70 -21.65 11.35
C SER A 345 -11.18 -21.85 12.79
N LYS A 346 -12.50 -22.01 12.96
CA LYS A 346 -13.08 -22.40 14.24
C LYS A 346 -12.55 -23.75 14.74
N LYS A 347 -12.22 -24.65 13.80
CA LYS A 347 -11.63 -25.96 14.10
C LYS A 347 -10.31 -25.84 14.85
N TYR A 348 -9.43 -24.92 14.46
CA TYR A 348 -8.17 -24.70 15.18
C TYR A 348 -8.41 -24.11 16.57
N GLU A 349 -9.32 -23.15 16.69
CA GLU A 349 -9.72 -22.58 17.99
C GLU A 349 -10.24 -23.68 18.93
N ASP A 350 -11.09 -24.59 18.47
CA ASP A 350 -11.65 -25.69 19.26
C ASP A 350 -10.59 -26.73 19.66
N LEU A 351 -9.59 -26.97 18.80
CA LEU A 351 -8.44 -27.83 19.16
C LEU A 351 -7.66 -27.22 20.34
N VAL A 352 -7.39 -25.92 20.29
CA VAL A 352 -6.60 -25.22 21.31
C VAL A 352 -7.38 -25.04 22.61
N ILE A 353 -8.60 -24.49 22.53
CA ILE A 353 -9.37 -24.04 23.70
C ILE A 353 -10.17 -25.18 24.34
N ASP A 354 -10.76 -26.07 23.54
CA ASP A 354 -11.71 -27.06 24.04
C ASP A 354 -11.09 -28.47 24.13
N THR A 355 -10.25 -28.84 23.17
CA THR A 355 -9.68 -30.20 23.08
C THR A 355 -8.42 -30.36 23.94
N TYR A 356 -7.34 -29.67 23.57
CA TYR A 356 -6.03 -29.83 24.21
C TYR A 356 -5.84 -28.93 25.44
N LYS A 357 -6.52 -27.77 25.47
CA LYS A 357 -6.49 -26.80 26.57
C LYS A 357 -5.08 -26.31 26.93
N VAL A 358 -4.20 -26.27 25.94
CA VAL A 358 -2.81 -25.79 26.03
C VAL A 358 -2.49 -24.89 24.85
N ALA A 359 -1.62 -23.90 25.06
CA ALA A 359 -1.12 -23.04 23.99
C ALA A 359 0.19 -22.35 24.40
N ASN A 360 1.10 -22.12 23.46
CA ASN A 360 2.18 -21.15 23.64
C ASN A 360 1.80 -19.81 23.00
N CYS A 361 2.73 -18.86 23.05
CA CYS A 361 2.54 -17.51 22.57
C CYS A 361 2.05 -17.46 21.11
N SER A 362 2.63 -18.28 20.23
CA SER A 362 2.25 -18.36 18.82
C SER A 362 0.81 -18.82 18.61
N GLU A 363 0.39 -19.90 19.26
CA GLU A 363 -0.97 -20.43 19.14
C GLU A 363 -2.00 -19.42 19.68
N CYS A 364 -1.70 -18.77 20.81
CA CYS A 364 -2.54 -17.68 21.34
C CYS A 364 -2.65 -16.50 20.36
N ALA A 365 -1.53 -16.04 19.81
CA ALA A 365 -1.51 -14.86 18.94
C ALA A 365 -2.16 -15.12 17.57
N LEU A 366 -2.13 -16.35 17.06
CA LEU A 366 -2.83 -16.72 15.81
C LEU A 366 -4.36 -16.72 15.96
N ILE A 367 -4.88 -17.28 17.06
CA ILE A 367 -6.32 -17.21 17.38
C ILE A 367 -6.74 -15.76 17.59
N MET A 368 -5.96 -15.02 18.38
CA MET A 368 -6.27 -13.63 18.70
C MET A 368 -6.23 -12.72 17.47
N LEU A 369 -5.32 -12.95 16.51
CA LEU A 369 -5.28 -12.24 15.23
C LEU A 369 -6.62 -12.30 14.49
N ASN A 370 -7.26 -13.48 14.49
CA ASN A 370 -8.57 -13.66 13.85
C ASN A 370 -9.66 -12.91 14.61
N GLU A 371 -9.62 -12.96 15.93
CA GLU A 371 -10.65 -12.35 16.77
C GLU A 371 -10.58 -10.82 16.77
N LEU A 372 -9.38 -10.25 16.74
CA LEU A 372 -9.18 -8.81 16.55
C LEU A 372 -9.74 -8.34 15.21
N ARG A 373 -9.48 -9.05 14.11
CA ARG A 373 -10.01 -8.70 12.78
C ARG A 373 -11.54 -8.70 12.75
N LYS A 374 -12.20 -9.69 13.38
CA LYS A 374 -13.66 -9.79 13.40
C LYS A 374 -14.30 -8.65 14.20
N ASN A 375 -13.75 -8.34 15.37
CA ASN A 375 -14.32 -7.35 16.29
C ASN A 375 -13.94 -5.91 15.93
N TYR A 376 -12.84 -5.71 15.17
CA TYR A 376 -12.32 -4.41 14.77
C TYR A 376 -11.97 -4.38 13.28
N PRO A 377 -12.96 -4.54 12.37
CA PRO A 377 -12.71 -4.62 10.93
C PRO A 377 -12.10 -3.34 10.32
N ASP A 378 -12.29 -2.20 11.00
CA ASP A 378 -11.76 -0.89 10.60
C ASP A 378 -10.34 -0.62 11.14
N MET A 379 -9.71 -1.62 11.77
CA MET A 379 -8.35 -1.54 12.29
C MET A 379 -7.48 -2.64 11.68
N THR A 380 -6.21 -2.31 11.47
CA THR A 380 -5.22 -3.32 11.11
C THR A 380 -4.99 -4.25 12.29
N ALA A 381 -4.85 -5.55 12.02
CA ALA A 381 -4.50 -6.55 13.01
C ALA A 381 -3.27 -7.32 12.51
N GLU A 382 -2.22 -7.36 13.33
CA GLU A 382 -0.95 -7.96 12.97
C GLU A 382 -0.59 -9.06 13.97
N TYR A 383 0.13 -10.08 13.51
CA TYR A 383 0.78 -11.10 14.32
C TYR A 383 2.27 -10.97 14.09
N LEU A 384 3.05 -10.93 15.16
CA LEU A 384 4.50 -10.86 15.11
C LEU A 384 5.07 -12.01 15.93
N LEU A 385 5.93 -12.83 15.32
CA LEU A 385 6.72 -13.86 15.99
C LEU A 385 8.19 -13.60 15.71
N THR A 386 8.97 -13.45 16.77
CA THR A 386 10.41 -13.15 16.68
C THR A 386 11.20 -14.35 17.19
N VAL A 387 11.87 -15.09 16.30
CA VAL A 387 12.59 -16.33 16.67
C VAL A 387 13.73 -16.07 17.66
N GLY A 388 14.31 -14.86 17.66
CA GLY A 388 15.36 -14.48 18.62
C GLY A 388 14.88 -14.32 20.06
N SER A 389 13.66 -13.82 20.27
CA SER A 389 13.07 -13.67 21.62
C SER A 389 12.02 -14.75 21.93
N ASP A 390 11.77 -15.65 20.98
CA ASP A 390 10.85 -16.79 21.04
C ASP A 390 9.46 -16.42 21.57
N HIS A 391 8.94 -15.29 21.09
CA HIS A 391 7.65 -14.78 21.53
C HIS A 391 6.80 -14.29 20.38
N ALA A 392 5.49 -14.50 20.53
CA ALA A 392 4.50 -14.04 19.58
C ALA A 392 3.38 -13.27 20.26
N PHE A 393 2.96 -12.19 19.62
CA PHE A 393 1.89 -11.32 20.09
C PHE A 393 1.24 -10.59 18.91
N ASN A 394 0.19 -9.82 19.18
CA ASN A 394 -0.51 -9.06 18.17
C ASN A 394 -0.32 -7.55 18.33
N LEU A 395 -0.41 -6.84 17.21
CA LEU A 395 -0.52 -5.39 17.17
C LEU A 395 -1.87 -5.05 16.54
N ILE A 396 -2.59 -4.11 17.12
CA ILE A 396 -3.83 -3.59 16.52
C ILE A 396 -3.72 -2.09 16.32
N ASN A 397 -4.19 -1.63 15.16
CA ASN A 397 -4.20 -0.23 14.77
C ASN A 397 -2.80 0.41 14.74
N ARG A 398 -1.76 -0.40 14.52
CA ARG A 398 -0.41 0.10 14.22
C ARG A 398 -0.44 0.77 12.84
N ASP A 399 0.37 1.78 12.65
CA ASP A 399 0.65 2.33 11.34
C ASP A 399 1.79 1.53 10.70
N GLN A 400 1.52 0.78 9.63
CA GLN A 400 2.48 -0.13 9.00
C GLN A 400 3.67 0.61 8.37
N ARG A 401 3.56 1.93 8.24
CA ARG A 401 4.64 2.84 7.85
C ARG A 401 5.77 2.93 8.86
N THR A 402 5.42 2.78 10.13
CA THR A 402 6.39 2.83 11.21
C THR A 402 7.23 1.55 11.22
N PRO A 403 8.53 1.62 11.51
CA PRO A 403 9.39 0.43 11.51
C PRO A 403 8.93 -0.57 12.58
N ILE A 404 8.74 -1.84 12.19
CA ILE A 404 8.22 -2.89 13.09
C ILE A 404 9.17 -3.19 14.26
N PHE A 405 10.48 -2.99 14.08
CA PHE A 405 11.50 -3.23 15.11
C PHE A 405 11.85 -1.98 15.93
N GLU A 406 11.07 -0.91 15.82
CA GLU A 406 11.28 0.38 16.53
C GLU A 406 9.98 0.80 17.25
N PRO A 407 9.61 0.14 18.38
CA PRO A 407 8.33 0.40 19.07
C PRO A 407 8.11 1.86 19.49
N GLU A 408 9.19 2.59 19.75
CA GLU A 408 9.18 4.01 20.05
C GLU A 408 8.69 4.88 18.87
N LYS A 409 8.85 4.38 17.64
CA LYS A 409 8.41 5.04 16.41
C LYS A 409 7.00 4.67 15.98
N TRP A 410 6.35 3.70 16.63
CA TRP A 410 4.96 3.36 16.32
C TRP A 410 4.02 4.55 16.59
N ASN A 411 2.86 4.56 15.94
CA ASN A 411 1.82 5.57 16.20
C ASN A 411 1.25 5.42 17.63
N GLU A 412 0.83 6.52 18.26
CA GLU A 412 0.36 6.52 19.66
C GLU A 412 -0.89 5.65 19.91
N ASN A 413 -1.67 5.38 18.86
CA ASN A 413 -2.92 4.62 18.94
C ASN A 413 -2.74 3.11 18.74
N VAL A 414 -1.51 2.61 18.63
CA VAL A 414 -1.26 1.16 18.59
C VAL A 414 -1.53 0.56 19.96
N LEU A 415 -2.16 -0.62 19.95
CA LEU A 415 -2.20 -1.50 21.13
C LEU A 415 -1.43 -2.78 20.82
N VAL A 416 -0.68 -3.25 21.82
CA VAL A 416 0.00 -4.54 21.80
C VAL A 416 -0.86 -5.50 22.59
N VAL A 417 -1.40 -6.51 21.93
CA VAL A 417 -2.28 -7.52 22.51
C VAL A 417 -1.48 -8.79 22.70
N ASP A 418 -1.14 -9.10 23.95
CA ASP A 418 -0.49 -10.34 24.32
C ASP A 418 -1.48 -11.23 25.06
N ALA A 419 -2.21 -12.03 24.27
CA ALA A 419 -3.20 -12.97 24.79
C ALA A 419 -2.54 -14.09 25.61
N TRP A 420 -1.27 -14.39 25.38
CA TRP A 420 -0.53 -15.36 26.19
C TRP A 420 -0.19 -14.79 27.57
N ALA A 421 0.26 -13.53 27.64
CA ALA A 421 0.48 -12.87 28.92
C ALA A 421 -0.82 -12.41 29.59
N GLY A 422 -1.94 -12.38 28.86
CA GLY A 422 -3.22 -11.81 29.33
C GLY A 422 -3.18 -10.29 29.47
N HIS A 423 -2.33 -9.61 28.69
CA HIS A 423 -2.13 -8.17 28.77
C HIS A 423 -2.43 -7.47 27.44
N VAL A 424 -2.94 -6.25 27.53
CA VAL A 424 -3.06 -5.32 26.40
C VAL A 424 -2.36 -4.03 26.77
N TYR A 425 -1.28 -3.71 26.09
CA TYR A 425 -0.47 -2.52 26.36
C TYR A 425 -0.78 -1.42 25.35
N THR A 426 -0.88 -0.20 25.83
CA THR A 426 -0.67 0.99 24.99
C THR A 426 0.79 1.06 24.53
N LYS A 427 1.09 1.86 23.50
CA LYS A 427 2.47 2.13 23.06
C LYS A 427 3.40 2.48 24.24
N LYS A 428 2.94 3.37 25.13
CA LYS A 428 3.72 3.85 26.27
C LYS A 428 4.00 2.76 27.28
N GLU A 429 2.99 1.95 27.61
CA GLU A 429 3.14 0.81 28.51
C GLU A 429 4.05 -0.25 27.89
N PHE A 430 3.88 -0.55 26.60
CA PHE A 430 4.70 -1.52 25.89
C PHE A 430 6.17 -1.10 25.85
N SER A 431 6.45 0.18 25.58
CA SER A 431 7.83 0.70 25.59
C SER A 431 8.52 0.46 26.93
N ALA A 432 7.78 0.54 28.04
CA ALA A 432 8.32 0.31 29.38
C ALA A 432 8.57 -1.18 29.69
N VAL A 433 7.86 -2.10 29.03
CA VAL A 433 7.99 -3.55 29.26
C VAL A 433 8.83 -4.27 28.20
N ASN A 434 8.94 -3.71 26.99
CA ASN A 434 9.67 -4.30 25.85
C ASN A 434 11.16 -4.56 26.19
N GLU A 435 11.79 -3.62 26.90
CA GLU A 435 13.19 -3.75 27.34
C GLU A 435 13.33 -4.56 28.65
N LYS A 436 12.27 -4.63 29.47
CA LYS A 436 12.33 -5.23 30.81
C LYS A 436 11.97 -6.71 30.81
N LEU A 437 11.07 -7.13 29.93
CA LEU A 437 10.61 -8.50 29.82
C LEU A 437 11.44 -9.20 28.76
N TYR A 438 12.16 -10.24 29.19
CA TYR A 438 13.18 -10.93 28.39
C TYR A 438 12.66 -11.54 27.08
N TYR A 439 11.34 -11.76 26.97
CA TYR A 439 10.70 -12.40 25.83
C TYR A 439 10.18 -11.42 24.77
N TYR A 440 10.12 -10.10 25.01
CA TYR A 440 9.80 -9.17 23.92
C TYR A 440 11.04 -8.81 23.12
N GLY A 441 11.92 -7.98 23.69
CA GLY A 441 13.21 -7.64 23.10
C GLY A 441 13.13 -7.05 21.69
N ILE A 442 12.03 -6.38 21.32
CA ILE A 442 11.83 -5.81 19.99
C ILE A 442 12.72 -4.58 19.83
N ASN A 443 13.72 -4.67 18.97
CA ASN A 443 14.63 -3.58 18.66
C ASN A 443 15.34 -3.83 17.31
N ASN A 444 16.02 -2.81 16.78
CA ASN A 444 16.82 -2.88 15.54
C ASN A 444 18.00 -3.86 15.56
N ASN A 445 18.26 -4.54 16.67
CA ASN A 445 19.28 -5.57 16.82
C ASN A 445 18.68 -6.97 16.95
N ILE A 446 17.37 -7.16 16.69
CA ILE A 446 16.78 -8.50 16.73
C ILE A 446 17.55 -9.45 15.81
N THR A 447 17.85 -10.63 16.34
CA THR A 447 18.57 -11.69 15.62
C THR A 447 17.62 -12.82 15.31
N GLY A 448 17.80 -13.47 14.15
CA GLY A 448 16.96 -14.58 13.72
C GLY A 448 15.81 -14.16 12.81
N GLU A 449 15.02 -15.15 12.40
CA GLU A 449 13.86 -14.95 11.55
C GLU A 449 12.73 -14.27 12.33
N THR A 450 11.99 -13.37 11.70
CA THR A 450 10.73 -12.84 12.24
C THR A 450 9.62 -13.11 11.25
N GLN A 451 8.54 -13.73 11.73
CA GLN A 451 7.32 -13.94 10.95
C GLN A 451 6.32 -12.85 11.30
N HIS A 452 5.68 -12.29 10.27
CA HIS A 452 4.77 -11.17 10.43
C HIS A 452 3.56 -11.35 9.52
N ILE A 453 2.40 -11.59 10.11
CA ILE A 453 1.13 -11.64 9.36
C ILE A 453 0.41 -10.31 9.56
N ILE A 454 0.03 -9.66 8.47
CA ILE A 454 -0.75 -8.42 8.48
C ILE A 454 -2.12 -8.70 7.90
N LYS A 455 -3.19 -8.45 8.67
CA LYS A 455 -4.55 -8.40 8.16
C LYS A 455 -4.98 -6.93 8.04
N TYR A 456 -5.15 -6.47 6.81
CA TYR A 456 -5.48 -5.08 6.50
C TYR A 456 -6.97 -4.77 6.68
N VAL A 457 -7.28 -3.47 6.81
CA VAL A 457 -8.65 -2.95 6.81
C VAL A 457 -9.32 -3.23 5.46
N GLY A 458 -10.57 -3.70 5.46
CA GLY A 458 -11.36 -3.91 4.25
C GLY A 458 -11.15 -5.25 3.54
N SER A 459 -9.90 -5.68 3.28
CA SER A 459 -9.52 -7.05 2.87
C SER A 459 -8.03 -7.13 2.52
N GLY A 460 -7.48 -8.35 2.44
CA GLY A 460 -6.07 -8.61 2.14
C GLY A 460 -5.28 -9.06 3.36
N VAL A 461 -4.46 -10.10 3.17
CA VAL A 461 -3.54 -10.61 4.17
C VAL A 461 -2.14 -10.63 3.56
N SER A 462 -1.14 -10.17 4.30
CA SER A 462 0.26 -10.30 3.89
C SER A 462 1.02 -11.14 4.92
N TYR A 463 1.85 -12.06 4.45
CA TYR A 463 2.84 -12.76 5.27
C TYR A 463 4.22 -12.31 4.88
N ARG A 464 4.94 -11.72 5.84
CA ARG A 464 6.29 -11.23 5.69
C ARG A 464 7.23 -12.04 6.55
N THR A 465 8.41 -12.31 6.02
CA THR A 465 9.53 -12.80 6.82
C THR A 465 10.63 -11.75 6.85
N TYR A 466 11.32 -11.64 7.99
CA TYR A 466 12.48 -10.77 8.14
C TYR A 466 13.67 -11.60 8.61
N GLU A 467 14.85 -11.26 8.11
CA GLU A 467 16.12 -11.78 8.59
C GLU A 467 17.01 -10.59 8.98
N LYS A 468 17.49 -10.55 10.23
CA LYS A 468 18.34 -9.46 10.76
C LYS A 468 17.74 -8.06 10.50
N ASN A 469 16.46 -7.90 10.81
CA ASN A 469 15.68 -6.66 10.63
C ASN A 469 15.46 -6.20 9.17
N LYS A 470 15.86 -7.01 8.18
CA LYS A 470 15.57 -6.76 6.76
C LYS A 470 14.48 -7.70 6.30
N MET A 471 13.49 -7.17 5.59
CA MET A 471 12.45 -7.99 4.99
C MET A 471 13.10 -8.93 3.96
N ASN A 472 12.90 -10.22 4.15
CA ASN A 472 13.45 -11.28 3.28
C ASN A 472 12.41 -11.71 2.24
N SER A 473 11.14 -11.82 2.63
CA SER A 473 10.04 -12.13 1.71
C SER A 473 8.73 -11.48 2.13
N GLU A 474 7.85 -11.27 1.14
CA GLU A 474 6.45 -10.88 1.34
C GLU A 474 5.57 -11.71 0.38
N VAL A 475 4.51 -12.32 0.91
CA VAL A 475 3.50 -13.04 0.15
C VAL A 475 2.14 -12.46 0.47
N SER A 476 1.52 -11.83 -0.52
CA SER A 476 0.12 -11.39 -0.45
C SER A 476 -0.82 -12.57 -0.65
N MET A 477 -1.81 -12.69 0.21
CA MET A 477 -2.80 -13.75 0.25
C MET A 477 -4.20 -13.21 0.02
N PHE A 478 -5.04 -14.04 -0.62
CA PHE A 478 -6.41 -13.72 -1.01
C PHE A 478 -7.39 -13.84 0.17
#